data_AF-A0A132NJE7-F1
#
_entry.id   AF-A0A132NJE7-F1
#
_cell.length_a   1.000
_cell.length_b   1.000
_cell.length_c   1.000
_cell.angle_alpha   90.00
_cell.angle_beta   90.00
_cell.angle_gamma   90.00
#
_symmetry.space_group_name_H-M   'P 1'
#
loop_
_entity.id
_entity.type
_entity.pdbx_description
1 polymer ?
#
loop_
_entity_poly.entity_id
_entity_poly.type
_entity_poly.pdbx_seq_one_letter_code
_entity_poly.pdbx_strand_id
1 'polypeptide(L)' 'MSTLPDLRYSDVEDALRASVRDLLADRCPWSAVLRRCETSEPYDMDLWRRLAGGLGCAGLLVPERYGGAGASAREVA' A
#
# COMPACT_ATOMS: atom_id res chain seq x y z
N MET A 1 -31.98 10.25 2.88
CA MET A 1 -30.69 9.77 2.33
C MET A 1 -29.64 10.02 3.39
N SER A 2 -29.10 8.98 4.04
CA SER A 2 -28.02 9.17 5.01
C SER A 2 -26.83 9.78 4.30
N THR A 3 -26.45 10.99 4.70
CA THR A 3 -25.37 11.81 4.14
C THR A 3 -23.99 11.44 4.69
N LEU A 4 -23.90 10.35 5.46
CA LEU A 4 -22.65 9.89 6.06
C LEU A 4 -22.00 8.81 5.16
N PRO A 5 -20.70 8.95 4.82
CA PRO A 5 -19.97 7.92 4.12
C PRO A 5 -19.95 6.62 4.94
N ASP A 6 -20.07 5.47 4.27
CA ASP A 6 -19.83 4.18 4.92
C ASP A 6 -18.35 4.08 5.28
N LEU A 7 -18.05 3.89 6.56
CA LEU A 7 -16.69 3.84 7.09
C LEU A 7 -16.16 2.41 7.25
N ARG A 8 -16.95 1.40 6.87
CA ARG A 8 -16.49 0.01 6.87
C ARG A 8 -15.56 -0.22 5.68
N TYR A 9 -14.62 -1.13 5.87
CA TYR A 9 -13.85 -1.61 4.74
C TYR A 9 -14.72 -2.49 3.85
N SER A 10 -14.56 -2.34 2.54
CA SER A 10 -15.03 -3.26 1.52
C SER A 10 -14.13 -4.49 1.45
N ASP A 11 -14.63 -5.57 0.88
CA ASP A 11 -13.86 -6.80 0.67
C ASP A 11 -12.57 -6.56 -0.14
N VAL A 12 -12.60 -5.59 -1.08
CA VAL A 12 -11.43 -5.20 -1.88
C VAL A 12 -10.38 -4.51 -1.03
N GLU A 13 -10.78 -3.59 -0.15
CA GLU A 13 -9.86 -2.90 0.77
C GLU A 13 -9.24 -3.90 1.77
N ASP A 14 -10.03 -4.84 2.27
CA ASP A 14 -9.54 -5.88 3.18
C ASP A 14 -8.56 -6.84 2.48
N ALA A 15 -8.84 -7.24 1.24
CA ALA A 15 -7.93 -8.07 0.45
C ALA A 15 -6.61 -7.36 0.13
N LEU A 16 -6.66 -6.07 -0.22
CA LEU A 16 -5.47 -5.24 -0.43
C LEU A 16 -4.65 -5.12 0.87
N ARG A 17 -5.33 -4.83 1.99
CA ARG A 17 -4.69 -4.73 3.32
C ARG A 17 -4.01 -6.04 3.72
N ALA A 18 -4.64 -7.18 3.46
CA ALA A 18 -4.05 -8.49 3.70
C ALA A 18 -2.78 -8.69 2.85
N SER A 19 -2.86 -8.41 1.55
CA SER A 19 -1.72 -8.54 0.62
C SER A 19 -0.53 -7.66 1.00
N VAL A 20 -0.78 -6.41 1.40
CA VAL A 20 0.27 -5.50 1.90
C VAL A 20 0.89 -6.04 3.18
N ARG A 21 0.07 -6.52 4.12
CA ARG A 21 0.54 -7.07 5.40
C ARG A 21 1.43 -8.29 5.18
N ASP A 22 1.02 -9.21 4.32
CA ASP A 22 1.76 -10.45 4.04
C ASP A 22 3.11 -10.14 3.38
N LEU A 23 3.12 -9.22 2.40
CA LEU A 23 4.36 -8.77 1.77
C LEU A 23 5.34 -8.16 2.77
N LEU A 24 4.87 -7.28 3.66
CA LEU A 24 5.72 -6.64 4.66
C LEU A 24 6.19 -7.63 5.73
N ALA A 25 5.35 -8.58 6.14
CA ALA A 25 5.73 -9.62 7.09
C ALA A 25 6.86 -10.51 6.54
N ASP A 26 6.81 -10.86 5.26
CA ASP A 26 7.83 -11.67 4.59
C ASP A 26 9.14 -10.90 4.33
N ARG A 27 9.04 -9.62 3.93
CA ARG A 27 10.17 -8.88 3.34
C ARG A 27 10.71 -7.73 4.19
N CYS A 28 9.97 -7.28 5.20
CA CYS A 28 10.28 -6.09 5.99
C CYS A 28 10.29 -6.36 7.51
N PRO A 29 11.04 -7.37 8.00
CA PRO A 29 11.17 -7.55 9.44
C PRO A 29 11.89 -6.35 10.07
N TRP A 30 11.45 -5.92 11.25
CA TRP A 30 11.95 -4.71 11.91
C TRP A 30 13.49 -4.69 12.08
N SER A 31 14.11 -5.85 12.31
CA SER A 31 15.57 -5.98 12.44
C SER A 31 16.31 -5.68 11.13
N ALA A 32 15.70 -6.00 9.98
CA ALA A 32 16.26 -5.64 8.68
C ALA A 32 16.06 -4.15 8.37
N VAL A 33 14.96 -3.54 8.83
CA VAL A 33 14.73 -2.10 8.71
C VAL A 33 15.80 -1.33 9.49
N LEU A 34 15.99 -1.64 10.77
CA LEU A 34 17.01 -0.97 11.60
C LEU A 34 18.41 -1.08 11.01
N ARG A 35 18.81 -2.28 10.58
CA ARG A 35 20.12 -2.50 9.96
C ARG A 35 20.31 -1.65 8.69
N ARG A 36 19.28 -1.47 7.86
CA ARG A 36 19.38 -0.65 6.64
C ARG A 36 19.53 0.84 6.95
N CYS A 37 18.88 1.33 8.01
CA CYS A 37 19.00 2.72 8.44
C CYS A 37 20.45 3.13 8.80
N GLU A 38 21.32 2.17 9.12
CA GLU A 38 22.73 2.39 9.40
C GLU A 38 23.62 2.34 8.14
N THR A 39 23.03 2.20 6.96
CA THR A 39 23.74 2.14 5.67
C THR A 39 23.45 3.37 4.81
N SER A 40 24.18 3.51 3.69
CA SER A 40 23.90 4.52 2.68
C SER A 40 22.67 4.23 1.81
N GLU A 41 22.07 3.03 1.93
CA GLU A 41 20.85 2.64 1.21
C GLU A 41 19.76 2.20 2.22
N PRO A 42 19.04 3.18 2.81
CA PRO A 42 18.11 2.92 3.92
C PRO A 42 16.77 2.32 3.48
N TYR A 43 16.60 2.01 2.19
CA TYR A 43 15.38 1.48 1.61
C TYR A 43 15.63 0.21 0.80
N ASP A 44 14.59 -0.60 0.63
CA ASP A 44 14.62 -1.79 -0.22
C ASP A 44 13.87 -1.48 -1.52
N MET A 45 14.63 -1.26 -2.60
CA MET A 45 14.02 -0.89 -3.90
C MET A 45 13.15 -1.99 -4.49
N ASP A 46 13.48 -3.25 -4.25
CA ASP A 46 12.69 -4.35 -4.80
C ASP A 46 11.39 -4.52 -4.02
N LEU A 47 11.41 -4.35 -2.70
CA LEU A 47 10.20 -4.24 -1.90
C LEU A 47 9.35 -3.05 -2.35
N TRP A 48 9.98 -1.89 -2.60
CA TRP A 48 9.26 -0.71 -3.08
C TRP A 48 8.57 -0.96 -4.42
N ARG A 49 9.26 -1.56 -5.40
CA ARG A 49 8.67 -1.92 -6.70
C ARG A 49 7.50 -2.88 -6.58
N ARG A 50 7.61 -3.88 -5.68
CA ARG A 50 6.52 -4.83 -5.41
C ARG A 50 5.30 -4.14 -4.82
N LEU A 51 5.49 -3.23 -3.87
CA LEU A 51 4.39 -2.48 -3.27
C LEU A 51 3.77 -1.49 -4.27
N ALA A 52 4.60 -0.66 -4.89
CA ALA A 52 4.17 0.45 -5.73
C ALA A 52 3.54 -0.01 -7.05
N GLY A 53 4.22 -0.89 -7.78
CA GLY A 53 3.78 -1.38 -9.09
C GLY A 53 3.12 -2.76 -9.02
N GLY A 54 3.69 -3.69 -8.24
CA GLY A 54 3.17 -5.06 -8.14
C GLY A 54 1.78 -5.13 -7.51
N LEU A 55 1.59 -4.47 -6.37
CA LEU A 55 0.27 -4.33 -5.71
C LEU A 55 -0.50 -3.07 -6.17
N GLY A 56 0.14 -2.19 -6.95
CA GLY A 56 -0.49 -0.96 -7.46
C GLY A 56 -0.67 0.14 -6.41
N CYS A 57 -0.07 0.04 -5.22
CA CYS A 57 -0.32 0.97 -4.11
C CYS A 57 0.02 2.43 -4.45
N ALA A 58 1.00 2.66 -5.33
CA ALA A 58 1.39 4.02 -5.73
C ALA A 58 0.34 4.71 -6.62
N GLY A 59 -0.54 3.93 -7.26
CA GLY A 59 -1.57 4.42 -8.18
C GLY A 59 -2.96 4.55 -7.57
N LEU A 60 -3.13 4.27 -6.26
CA LEU A 60 -4.46 4.18 -5.65
C LEU A 60 -5.28 5.47 -5.83
N LEU A 61 -4.69 6.62 -5.48
CA LEU A 61 -5.34 7.94 -5.62
C LEU A 61 -5.23 8.54 -7.02
N VAL A 62 -4.57 7.86 -7.96
CA VAL A 62 -4.37 8.36 -9.32
C VAL A 62 -5.62 8.02 -10.15
N PRO A 63 -6.23 8.99 -10.86
CA PRO A 63 -7.37 8.71 -11.74
C PRO A 63 -7.07 7.66 -12.82
N GLU A 64 -8.08 6.87 -13.19
CA GLU A 64 -7.95 5.76 -14.14
C GLU A 64 -7.53 6.22 -15.54
N ARG A 65 -7.91 7.44 -15.94
CA ARG A 65 -7.45 8.06 -17.20
C ARG A 65 -5.93 8.26 -17.30
N TYR A 66 -5.22 8.19 -16.17
CA TYR A 66 -3.77 8.23 -16.08
C TYR A 66 -3.16 6.86 -15.71
N GLY A 67 -3.97 5.79 -15.73
CA GLY A 67 -3.55 4.42 -15.39
C GLY A 67 -3.53 4.09 -13.90
N GLY A 68 -4.16 4.91 -13.05
CA GLY A 68 -4.33 4.60 -11.63
C GLY A 68 -5.62 3.87 -11.30
N ALA A 69 -5.90 3.69 -10.00
CA ALA A 69 -7.08 2.96 -9.52
C ALA A 69 -8.30 3.86 -9.21
N GLY A 70 -8.15 5.18 -9.22
CA GLY A 70 -9.25 6.13 -8.99
C GLY A 70 -9.85 6.09 -7.58
N ALA A 71 -9.17 5.49 -6.62
CA ALA A 71 -9.66 5.34 -5.25
C ALA A 71 -9.81 6.70 -4.57
N SER A 72 -10.83 6.80 -3.73
CA SER A 72 -11.09 7.94 -2.88
C SER A 72 -10.12 7.99 -1.69
N ALA A 73 -10.02 9.16 -1.04
CA ALA A 73 -9.24 9.30 0.19
C ALA A 73 -9.71 8.36 1.32
N ARG A 74 -10.99 7.97 1.32
CA ARG A 74 -11.54 7.00 2.28
C ARG A 74 -10.95 5.60 2.06
N GLU A 75 -10.85 5.19 0.81
CA GLU A 75 -10.36 3.86 0.42
C GLU A 75 -8.86 3.67 0.69
N VAL A 76 -8.10 4.75 0.79
CA VAL A 76 -6.63 4.73 0.96
C VAL A 76 -6.17 4.97 2.41
N ALA A 77 -7.07 5.40 3.30
CA ALA A 77 -6.75 5.68 4.71
C ALA A 77 -6.57 4.39 5.55
#